data_AF-A0A2S9G038-F1
#
_entry.id   AF-A0A2S9G038-F1
#
_cell.length_a   1.000
_cell.length_b   1.000
_cell.length_c   1.000
_cell.angle_alpha   90.00
_cell.angle_beta   90.00
_cell.angle_gamma   90.00
#
_symmetry.space_group_name_H-M   'P 1'
#
loop_
_entity.id
_entity.type
_entity.pdbx_description
1 polymer ?
#
loop_
_entity_poly.entity_id
_entity_poly.type
_entity_poly.pdbx_seq_one_letter_code
_entity_poly.pdbx_strand_id
1 'polypeptide(L)'
;AYYRNEANTSEVVGLAEGLRRLNDMLTEHLDHHHTVGHSFFMTKHLTHKDLRRTWLRQIQPLIDEYFFDQPDLVAQFDLAMFWP
;
A
#
# COMPACT_ATOMS: atom_id res chain seq x y z
N ALA A 1 12.58 -10.53 -5.13
CA ALA A 1 11.56 -9.98 -4.21
C ALA A 1 12.00 -10.22 -2.77
N TYR A 2 11.88 -9.22 -1.88
CA TYR A 2 12.39 -9.23 -0.51
C TYR A 2 11.98 -10.48 0.32
N TYR A 3 10.76 -10.97 0.10
CA TYR A 3 10.17 -12.15 0.76
C TYR A 3 10.51 -13.51 0.12
N ARG A 4 11.40 -13.55 -0.88
CA ARG A 4 11.97 -14.83 -1.34
C ARG A 4 13.11 -15.31 -0.45
N ASN A 5 13.62 -14.46 0.44
CA ASN A 5 14.63 -14.84 1.42
C ASN A 5 13.94 -15.58 2.58
N GLU A 6 14.42 -16.77 2.92
CA GLU A 6 13.86 -17.62 4.01
C GLU A 6 13.88 -16.93 5.39
N ALA A 7 14.76 -15.94 5.59
CA ALA A 7 14.79 -15.14 6.81
C ALA A 7 13.66 -14.10 6.91
N ASN A 8 12.91 -13.86 5.82
CA ASN A 8 11.85 -12.87 5.74
C ASN A 8 10.50 -13.56 5.50
N THR A 9 9.52 -13.29 6.35
CA THR A 9 8.16 -13.86 6.24
C THR A 9 7.11 -12.77 6.12
N SER A 10 6.03 -13.09 5.39
CA SER A 10 4.84 -12.26 5.30
C SER A 10 3.60 -13.12 5.49
N GLU A 11 2.71 -12.71 6.38
CA GLU A 11 1.37 -13.29 6.53
C GLU A 11 0.42 -12.81 5.41
N VAL A 12 0.76 -11.70 4.74
CA VAL A 12 -0.07 -11.06 3.74
C VAL A 12 0.09 -11.76 2.40
N VAL A 13 -0.90 -12.56 2.04
CA VAL A 13 -0.98 -13.18 0.71
C VAL A 13 -1.19 -12.09 -0.35
N GLY A 14 -0.49 -12.22 -1.48
CA GLY A 14 -0.65 -11.27 -2.59
C GLY A 14 -0.09 -9.87 -2.32
N LEU A 15 0.82 -9.69 -1.36
CA LEU A 15 1.39 -8.38 -1.01
C LEU A 15 1.83 -7.55 -2.22
N ALA A 16 2.63 -8.15 -3.11
CA ALA A 16 3.13 -7.48 -4.30
C ALA A 16 2.02 -7.11 -5.29
N GLU A 17 0.99 -7.95 -5.40
CA GLU A 17 -0.15 -7.72 -6.29
C GLU A 17 -1.06 -6.62 -5.77
N GLY A 18 -1.32 -6.58 -4.46
CA GLY A 18 -2.06 -5.47 -3.85
C GLY A 18 -1.32 -4.14 -3.98
N LEU A 19 0.01 -4.12 -3.82
CA LEU A 19 0.82 -2.92 -4.06
C LEU A 19 0.78 -2.48 -5.53
N ARG A 20 0.83 -3.44 -6.46
CA ARG A 20 0.71 -3.15 -7.89
C ARG A 20 -0.64 -2.49 -8.18
N ARG A 21 -1.75 -3.07 -7.71
CA ARG A 21 -3.10 -2.51 -7.88
C ARG A 21 -3.27 -1.13 -7.26
N LEU A 22 -2.68 -0.90 -6.09
CA LEU A 22 -2.65 0.43 -5.47
C LEU A 22 -1.92 1.45 -6.36
N ASN A 23 -0.74 1.08 -6.87
CA ASN A 23 0.05 1.96 -7.72
C ASN A 23 -0.57 2.19 -9.10
N ASP A 24 -1.26 1.20 -9.66
CA ASP A 24 -2.03 1.34 -10.90
C ASP A 24 -3.12 2.40 -10.70
N MET A 25 -3.90 2.30 -9.62
CA MET A 25 -4.96 3.26 -9.29
C MET A 25 -4.42 4.67 -9.03
N LEU A 26 -3.30 4.79 -8.32
CA LEU A 26 -2.63 6.09 -8.12
C LEU A 26 -2.15 6.70 -9.44
N THR A 27 -1.63 5.87 -10.35
CA THR A 27 -1.16 6.33 -11.67
C THR A 27 -2.31 6.77 -12.56
N GLU A 28 -3.47 6.09 -12.48
CA GLU A 28 -4.67 6.46 -13.23
C GLU A 28 -5.24 7.82 -12.82
N HIS A 29 -5.17 8.16 -11.52
CA HIS A 29 -5.71 9.41 -10.99
C HIS A 29 -4.69 10.57 -10.92
N LEU A 30 -3.39 10.28 -10.82
CA LEU A 30 -2.32 11.28 -10.69
C LEU A 30 -1.28 11.11 -11.80
N ASP A 31 -0.19 10.40 -11.51
CA ASP A 31 0.84 9.96 -12.45
C ASP A 31 1.77 8.93 -11.76
N HIS A 32 2.81 8.50 -12.47
CA HIS A 32 3.79 7.52 -11.97
C HIS A 32 4.68 8.02 -10.82
N HIS A 33 4.80 9.33 -10.60
CA HIS A 33 5.63 9.91 -9.53
C HIS A 33 4.94 9.84 -8.16
N HIS A 34 3.63 9.62 -8.12
CA HIS A 34 2.82 9.56 -6.90
C HIS A 34 2.54 8.11 -6.44
N THR A 35 3.38 7.17 -6.87
CA THR A 35 3.23 5.75 -6.50
C THR A 35 3.85 5.43 -5.14
N VAL A 36 3.32 4.41 -4.48
CA VAL A 36 3.79 3.93 -3.18
C VAL A 36 4.97 2.96 -3.36
N GLY A 37 6.07 3.26 -2.68
CA GLY A 37 7.27 2.43 -2.68
C GLY A 37 7.11 1.11 -1.90
N HIS A 38 7.84 0.07 -2.31
CA HIS A 38 7.81 -1.22 -1.61
C HIS A 38 8.47 -1.19 -0.22
N SER A 39 9.25 -0.16 0.10
CA SER A 39 9.95 0.02 1.38
C SER A 39 9.02 0.02 2.60
N PHE A 40 7.78 0.52 2.44
CA PHE A 40 6.75 0.50 3.48
C PHE A 40 6.45 -0.90 4.03
N PHE A 41 6.71 -1.93 3.21
CA PHE A 41 6.44 -3.31 3.54
C PHE A 41 7.71 -4.11 3.81
N MET A 42 8.93 -3.54 3.72
CA MET A 42 10.18 -4.31 3.88
C MET A 42 10.55 -4.54 5.35
N THR A 43 9.86 -5.45 6.01
CA THR A 43 10.17 -5.91 7.37
C THR A 43 10.41 -7.42 7.40
N LYS A 44 11.28 -7.89 8.32
CA LYS A 44 11.61 -9.32 8.48
C LYS A 44 10.36 -10.18 8.69
N HIS A 45 9.40 -9.69 9.45
CA HIS A 45 8.13 -10.36 9.69
C HIS A 45 7.02 -9.36 9.48
N LEU A 46 6.29 -9.50 8.36
CA LEU A 46 5.15 -8.64 8.05
C LEU A 46 3.86 -9.36 8.43
N THR A 47 3.20 -8.85 9.47
CA THR A 47 1.88 -9.35 9.90
C THR A 47 0.74 -8.54 9.28
N HIS A 48 -0.48 -9.08 9.33
CA HIS A 48 -1.67 -8.29 8.94
C HIS A 48 -1.83 -7.01 9.79
N LYS A 49 -1.43 -7.07 11.06
CA LYS A 49 -1.46 -5.90 11.96
C LYS A 49 -0.45 -4.84 11.52
N ASP A 50 0.74 -5.25 11.10
CA ASP A 50 1.74 -4.34 10.56
C ASP A 50 1.27 -3.69 9.27
N LEU A 51 0.67 -4.46 8.36
CA LEU A 51 0.06 -3.95 7.13
C LEU A 51 -0.99 -2.87 7.45
N ARG A 52 -1.96 -3.18 8.33
CA ARG A 52 -3.00 -2.23 8.73
C ARG A 52 -2.43 -0.98 9.39
N ARG A 53 -1.39 -1.13 10.22
CA ARG A 53 -0.70 0.01 10.84
C ARG A 53 0.01 0.87 9.79
N THR A 54 0.73 0.27 8.85
CA THR A 54 1.41 0.96 7.76
C THR A 54 0.42 1.71 6.89
N TRP A 55 -0.72 1.09 6.58
CA TRP A 55 -1.81 1.74 5.86
C TRP A 55 -2.30 3.00 6.58
N LEU A 56 -2.83 2.84 7.80
CA LEU A 56 -3.48 3.93 8.54
C LEU A 56 -2.53 5.07 8.92
N ARG A 57 -1.23 4.80 9.11
CA ARG A 57 -0.28 5.79 9.63
C ARG A 57 0.65 6.39 8.58
N GLN A 58 0.75 5.78 7.40
CA GLN A 58 1.73 6.19 6.40
C GLN A 58 1.10 6.31 5.02
N ILE A 59 0.47 5.24 4.52
CA ILE A 59 -0.04 5.22 3.15
C ILE A 59 -1.30 6.07 3.02
N GLN A 60 -2.29 5.89 3.90
CA GLN A 60 -3.52 6.65 3.83
C GLN A 60 -3.28 8.16 4.01
N PRO A 61 -2.50 8.64 5.01
CA PRO A 61 -2.15 10.06 5.09
C PRO A 61 -1.45 10.61 3.85
N LEU A 62 -0.59 9.82 3.20
CA LEU A 62 0.07 10.22 1.96
C LEU A 62 -0.93 10.39 0.81
N ILE A 63 -1.90 9.49 0.70
CA ILE A 63 -2.99 9.57 -0.28
C ILE A 63 -3.88 10.79 0.04
N ASP A 64 -4.19 11.03 1.31
CA ASP A 64 -4.96 12.21 1.76
C ASP A 64 -4.25 13.51 1.34
N GLU A 65 -2.92 13.56 1.42
CA GLU A 65 -2.11 14.69 0.96
C GLU A 65 -2.13 14.84 -0.57
N TYR A 66 -2.06 13.74 -1.31
CA TYR A 66 -2.11 13.78 -2.78
C TYR A 66 -3.45 14.28 -3.32
N PHE A 67 -4.55 13.94 -2.65
CA PHE A 67 -5.92 14.30 -3.04
C PHE A 67 -6.55 15.31 -2.08
N PHE A 68 -5.76 16.26 -1.57
CA PHE A 68 -6.21 17.20 -0.53
C PHE A 68 -7.48 17.99 -0.91
N ASP A 69 -7.71 18.22 -2.20
CA ASP A 69 -8.87 18.94 -2.75
C ASP A 69 -10.01 18.01 -3.24
N GLN A 70 -9.80 16.69 -3.16
CA GLN A 70 -10.68 15.66 -3.74
C GLN A 70 -10.93 14.51 -2.75
N PRO A 71 -11.58 14.78 -1.59
CA PRO A 71 -11.83 13.76 -0.56
C PRO A 71 -12.69 12.59 -1.04
N ASP A 72 -13.55 12.82 -2.05
CA ASP A 72 -14.36 11.76 -2.66
C ASP A 72 -13.51 10.73 -3.42
N LEU A 73 -12.34 11.11 -3.95
CA LEU A 73 -11.39 10.17 -4.56
C LEU A 73 -10.68 9.35 -3.48
N VAL A 74 -10.29 9.98 -2.37
CA VAL A 74 -9.64 9.30 -1.23
C VAL A 74 -10.50 8.16 -0.70
N ALA A 75 -11.82 8.36 -0.62
CA ALA A 75 -12.77 7.35 -0.14
C ALA A 75 -12.77 6.04 -0.97
N GLN A 76 -12.22 6.07 -2.19
CA GLN A 76 -12.07 4.90 -3.05
C GLN A 76 -10.80 4.08 -2.73
N PHE A 77 -9.89 4.61 -1.92
CA PHE A 77 -8.70 3.89 -1.46
C PHE A 77 -9.00 3.22 -0.11
N ASP A 78 -9.36 1.95 -0.16
CA ASP A 78 -9.58 1.13 1.05
C ASP A 78 -8.61 -0.04 1.10
N LEU A 79 -8.10 -0.34 2.30
CA LEU A 79 -7.13 -1.42 2.51
C LEU A 79 -7.65 -2.77 1.99
N ALA A 80 -8.93 -3.09 2.20
CA ALA A 80 -9.53 -4.36 1.83
C ALA A 80 -9.69 -4.50 0.30
N MET A 81 -9.68 -3.41 -0.47
CA MET A 81 -9.67 -3.49 -1.92
C MET A 81 -8.36 -4.09 -2.46
N PHE A 82 -7.25 -3.81 -1.78
CA PHE A 82 -5.91 -4.26 -2.18
C PHE A 82 -5.50 -5.57 -1.50
N TRP A 83 -5.90 -5.76 -0.24
CA TRP A 83 -5.58 -6.93 0.58
C TRP A 83 -6.81 -7.36 1.43
N PRO A 84 -7.71 -8.21 0.90
CA PRO A 84 -8.89 -8.71 1.60
C PRO A 84 -8.58 -9.77 2.67
#